data_AF-A0A6B0XI34-F1
#
_entry.id   AF-A0A6B0XI34-F1
#
_cell.length_a   1.000
_cell.length_b   1.000
_cell.length_c   1.000
_cell.angle_alpha   90.00
_cell.angle_beta   90.00
_cell.angle_gamma   90.00
#
_symmetry.space_group_name_H-M   'P 1'
#
loop_
_entity.id
_entity.type
_entity.pdbx_description
1 polymer ?
#
loop_
_entity_poly.entity_id
_entity_poly.type
_entity_poly.pdbx_seq_one_letter_code
_entity_poly.pdbx_strand_id
1 'polypeptide(L)' 'MPTLGFGELLIVLAIVVLIFGASRIPKLAGGLGSGIRNFKQGLKGPDEDEDEDKPKREIEE' A
#
# COMPACT_ATOMS: atom_id res chain seq x y z
N MET A 1 7.65 -26.85 12.00
CA MET A 1 6.54 -26.36 11.15
C MET A 1 7.16 -25.52 10.05
N PRO A 2 6.81 -25.71 8.77
CA PRO A 2 7.33 -24.85 7.71
C PRO A 2 6.85 -23.43 7.97
N THR A 3 7.77 -22.58 8.43
CA THR A 3 7.54 -21.15 8.59
C THR A 3 7.66 -20.55 7.21
N LEU A 4 6.57 -20.00 6.69
CA LEU A 4 6.58 -19.27 5.42
C LEU A 4 7.67 -18.19 5.49
N GLY A 5 8.80 -18.49 4.87
CA GLY A 5 9.96 -17.63 4.86
C GLY A 5 9.79 -16.52 3.84
N PHE A 6 10.62 -15.49 3.95
CA PHE A 6 10.64 -14.38 2.98
C PHE A 6 10.78 -14.87 1.52
N GLY A 7 11.54 -15.95 1.29
CA GLY A 7 11.71 -16.55 -0.04
C GLY A 7 10.43 -17.19 -0.62
N GLU A 8 9.65 -17.89 0.20
CA GLU A 8 8.38 -18.49 -0.24
C GLU A 8 7.34 -17.41 -0.55
N LEU A 9 7.29 -16.34 0.25
CA LEU A 9 6.41 -15.20 0.00
C LEU A 9 6.74 -14.50 -1.33
N LEU A 10 8.03 -14.35 -1.66
CA LEU A 10 8.48 -13.79 -2.95
C LEU A 10 8.04 -14.66 -4.13
N ILE A 11 8.12 -15.98 -4.01
CA ILE A 11 7.68 -16.92 -5.06
C ILE A 11 6.16 -16.81 -5.27
N VAL A 12 5.39 -16.80 -4.19
CA VAL A 12 3.93 -16.64 -4.26
C VAL A 12 3.57 -15.30 -4.91
N LEU A 13 4.23 -14.22 -4.49
CA LEU A 13 4.03 -12.89 -5.07
C LEU A 13 4.36 -12.89 -6.58
N ALA A 14 5.44 -13.54 -6.99
CA ALA A 14 5.80 -13.65 -8.40
C ALA A 14 4.73 -14.39 -9.22
N ILE A 15 4.14 -15.47 -8.70
CA ILE A 15 3.04 -16.20 -9.35
C ILE A 15 1.80 -15.30 -9.47
N VAL A 16 1.43 -14.58 -8.41
CA VAL A 16 0.32 -13.63 -8.42
C VAL A 16 0.55 -12.54 -9.48
N VAL A 17 1.76 -11.98 -9.54
CA VAL A 17 2.12 -10.98 -10.56
C VAL A 17 2.09 -11.56 -11.97
N LEU A 18 2.43 -12.83 -12.18
CA LEU A 18 2.32 -13.47 -13.49
C LEU A 18 0.85 -13.65 -13.94
N ILE A 19 -0.03 -14.05 -13.03
CA ILE A 19 -1.45 -14.27 -13.33
C ILE A 19 -2.19 -12.94 -13.55
N PHE A 20 -2.00 -11.99 -12.63
CA PHE A 20 -2.70 -10.71 -12.69
C PHE A 20 -1.98 -9.69 -13.60
N GLY A 21 -0.69 -9.87 -13.85
CA GLY A 21 0.17 -8.91 -14.53
C GLY A 21 0.65 -7.78 -13.61
N ALA A 22 1.90 -7.36 -13.79
CA ALA A 22 2.51 -6.28 -13.02
C ALA A 22 1.75 -4.94 -13.10
N SER A 23 0.96 -4.72 -14.15
CA SER A 23 0.18 -3.49 -14.33
C SER A 23 -1.18 -3.48 -13.60
N ARG A 24 -1.71 -4.63 -13.18
CA ARG A 24 -3.02 -4.69 -12.50
C ARG A 24 -2.90 -4.40 -11.01
N ILE A 25 -1.83 -4.85 -10.37
CA ILE A 25 -1.62 -4.64 -8.92
C ILE A 25 -1.58 -3.15 -8.56
N PRO A 26 -0.82 -2.27 -9.23
CA PRO A 26 -0.80 -0.84 -8.91
C PRO A 26 -2.14 -0.16 -9.17
N LYS A 27 -2.87 -0.57 -10.23
CA LYS A 27 -4.20 -0.02 -10.55
C LYS A 27 -5.21 -0.34 -9.46
N LEU A 28 -5.20 -1.58 -8.95
CA LEU A 28 -6.05 -2.00 -7.84
C LEU A 28 -5.62 -1.34 -6.53
N ALA A 29 -4.33 -1.32 -6.24
CA ALA A 29 -3.78 -0.69 -5.03
C ALA A 29 -4.08 0.81 -4.97
N GLY A 30 -4.02 1.53 -6.10
CA GLY A 30 -4.40 2.93 -6.16
C GLY A 30 -5.86 3.16 -5.75
N GLY A 31 -6.80 2.42 -6.35
CA GLY A 31 -8.22 2.53 -6.02
C GLY A 31 -8.55 2.13 -4.58
N LEU A 32 -7.96 1.03 -4.10
CA LEU A 32 -8.13 0.57 -2.73
C LEU A 32 -7.49 1.53 -1.72
N GLY A 33 -6.30 2.04 -2.00
CA GLY A 33 -5.58 2.97 -1.14
C GLY A 33 -6.30 4.29 -0.98
N SER A 34 -6.79 4.87 -2.07
CA SER A 34 -7.63 6.08 -2.02
C SER A 34 -8.93 5.85 -1.25
N GLY A 35 -9.58 4.68 -1.44
CA GLY A 35 -10.79 4.31 -0.71
C GLY A 35 -10.54 4.20 0.81
N ILE A 36 -9.46 3.52 1.21
CA ILE A 36 -9.06 3.38 2.62
C ILE A 36 -8.69 4.75 3.21
N ARG A 37 -7.98 5.60 2.47
CA ARG A 37 -7.61 6.96 2.90
C ARG A 37 -8.86 7.80 3.16
N ASN A 38 -9.79 7.83 2.22
CA ASN A 38 -11.06 8.56 2.37
C ASN A 38 -11.92 8.00 3.49
N PHE A 39 -11.92 6.67 3.67
CA PHE A 39 -12.61 6.01 4.78
C PHE A 39 -12.02 6.39 6.13
N LYS A 40 -10.68 6.38 6.27
CA LYS A 40 -9.98 6.81 7.48
C LYS A 40 -10.22 8.29 7.78
N GLN A 41 -10.22 9.14 6.75
CA GLN A 41 -10.51 10.56 6.89
C GLN A 41 -11.97 10.83 7.27
N GLY A 42 -12.93 10.04 6.78
CA GLY A 42 -14.33 10.16 7.20
C GLY A 42 -14.59 9.65 8.63
N LEU A 43 -13.72 8.79 9.16
CA LEU A 43 -13.78 8.30 10.54
C LEU A 43 -13.02 9.18 11.54
N LYS A 44 -11.95 9.85 11.10
CA LYS A 44 -11.26 10.88 11.89
C LYS A 44 -12.08 12.18 11.83
N GLY A 45 -12.40 12.76 12.98
CA GLY A 45 -13.07 14.05 13.02
C GLY A 45 -12.22 15.18 12.42
N PRO A 46 -12.83 16.34 12.11
CA PRO A 46 -12.20 17.48 11.40
C PRO A 46 -10.96 18.10 12.08
N ASP A 47 -10.57 17.63 13.26
CA ASP A 47 -9.45 18.17 14.04
C ASP A 47 -8.13 17.38 13.88
N GLU A 48 -8.11 16.29 13.09
CA GLU A 48 -6.95 15.38 12.99
C GLU A 48 -6.25 15.34 11.60
N ASP A 49 -6.54 16.31 10.72
CA ASP A 49 -6.17 16.27 9.30
C ASP A 49 -4.78 16.87 8.94
N GLU A 50 -4.01 17.43 9.88
CA GLU A 50 -2.80 18.21 9.51
C GLU A 50 -1.48 17.42 9.40
N ASP A 51 -1.44 16.15 9.82
CA ASP A 51 -0.14 15.46 10.03
C ASP A 51 0.26 14.43 8.96
N GLU A 52 -0.64 13.97 8.08
CA GLU A 52 -0.35 12.78 7.25
C GLU A 52 0.07 13.05 5.80
N ASP A 53 0.10 14.30 5.32
CA ASP A 53 0.38 14.61 3.89
C ASP A 53 1.53 15.61 3.65
N LYS A 54 2.48 15.72 4.57
CA LYS A 54 3.76 16.38 4.26
C LYS A 54 4.70 15.34 3.66
N PRO A 55 5.10 15.45 2.37
CA PRO A 55 6.20 14.67 1.86
C PRO A 55 7.40 15.06 2.71
N LYS A 56 7.93 14.11 3.49
CA LYS A 56 9.25 14.24 4.11
C LYS A 56 10.30 14.19 3.00
N ARG A 57 10.32 15.24 2.16
CA ARG A 57 11.47 15.66 1.39
C ARG A 57 12.40 16.33 2.39
N GLU A 58 13.11 15.49 3.11
CA GLU A 58 14.28 15.87 3.87
C GLU A 58 15.31 14.76 3.67
N ILE A 59 15.80 14.70 2.44
CA ILE A 59 17.18 14.32 2.15
C ILE A 59 17.62 15.27 1.02
N GLU A 60 17.83 16.54 1.39
CA GLU A 60 18.86 17.35 0.74
C GLU A 60 20.16 17.15 1.54
N GLU A 61 21.25 17.00 0.77
CA GLU A 61 22.66 16.71 1.10
C GLU A 61 23.07 15.26 1.42
#